data_AF-A0A3P5X4U7-F1
#
_entry.id   AF-A0A3P5X4U7-F1
#
_cell.length_a   1.000
_cell.length_b   1.000
_cell.length_c   1.000
_cell.angle_alpha   90.00
_cell.angle_beta   90.00
_cell.angle_gamma   90.00
#
_symmetry.space_group_name_H-M   'P 1'
#
loop_
_entity.id
_entity.type
_entity.pdbx_description
1 polymer ?
#
loop_
_entity_poly.entity_id
_entity_poly.type
_entity_poly.pdbx_seq_one_letter_code
_entity_poly.pdbx_strand_id
1 'polypeptide(L)'
;MNRQPDKPDRLSECAGLSVAGSGWLMLSGQSAPARLPDRLDRGRLSIELSWPLPQDVLLDWQAGEQTLSLFHHPRTGLALLWREGECALRLRLAAPLPCTTRAARLDLSWEAGAWSLRLEDAAGREIARARPPRGQPPAGLPGAALAALCRGDGIRRRDLSVLWFGLSDGVLPARSPWIGRATPIDTPAGPVAAGALQTGDWIFTRDAGPVRLRGVRHFEMPSRGSHAAVILRAPWFARRADLLVSADQMIALRGSEIEYLFDSEEIVVAAGSLIDGKAALADQRRDTTPCLALDTGGPHLIEADGCCLMATGPAEAPARVLEDYEALSLLSALARMRP
;
A
#
# COMPACT_ATOMS: atom_id res chain seq x y z
N MET A 1 32.44 -38.83 30.14
CA MET A 1 31.44 -38.02 30.89
C MET A 1 30.99 -36.91 29.95
N ASN A 2 29.71 -36.95 29.52
CA ASN A 2 28.89 -35.94 28.81
C ASN A 2 29.49 -35.17 27.62
N ARG A 3 29.07 -35.51 26.38
CA ARG A 3 27.92 -34.98 25.60
C ARG A 3 28.12 -33.54 25.10
N GLN A 4 28.41 -33.38 23.80
CA GLN A 4 27.55 -32.76 22.77
C GLN A 4 28.33 -32.74 21.42
N PRO A 5 27.75 -33.16 20.28
CA PRO A 5 28.30 -32.84 18.96
C PRO A 5 27.68 -31.53 18.48
N ASP A 6 28.50 -30.52 18.17
CA ASP A 6 28.00 -29.28 17.59
C ASP A 6 27.91 -29.39 16.06
N LYS A 7 26.78 -28.91 15.55
CA LYS A 7 26.19 -29.19 14.24
C LYS A 7 26.81 -28.28 13.16
N PRO A 8 26.92 -28.73 11.88
CA PRO A 8 27.41 -27.85 10.83
C PRO A 8 26.37 -26.80 10.43
N ASP A 9 26.91 -25.65 10.05
CA ASP A 9 26.28 -24.51 9.37
C ASP A 9 25.25 -24.94 8.32
N ARG A 10 24.04 -24.39 8.44
CA ARG A 10 23.06 -24.26 7.35
C ARG A 10 22.40 -22.89 7.46
N LEU A 11 23.06 -21.89 6.90
CA LEU A 11 22.38 -20.75 6.30
C LEU A 11 21.59 -21.28 5.11
N SER A 12 20.29 -21.52 5.31
CA SER A 12 19.34 -21.83 4.25
C SER A 12 18.31 -20.72 4.21
N GLU A 13 18.18 -20.15 3.01
CA GLU A 13 17.24 -19.14 2.58
C GLU A 13 15.81 -19.39 3.07
N CYS A 14 15.25 -18.41 3.77
CA CYS A 14 13.81 -18.21 3.88
C CYS A 14 13.54 -16.73 3.63
N ALA A 15 13.51 -16.34 2.36
CA ALA A 15 13.02 -15.04 1.92
C ALA A 15 11.51 -15.12 1.68
N GLY A 16 10.77 -14.20 2.28
CA GLY A 16 9.35 -13.95 2.02
C GLY A 16 8.42 -14.61 3.01
N LEU A 17 8.11 -13.94 4.12
CA LEU A 17 6.91 -14.14 4.96
C LEU A 17 6.95 -13.17 6.16
N SER A 18 6.17 -12.10 6.14
CA SER A 18 5.18 -11.79 7.21
C SER A 18 4.49 -10.43 7.03
N VAL A 19 3.36 -10.38 6.33
CA VAL A 19 2.33 -9.40 6.72
C VAL A 19 1.90 -9.78 8.14
N ALA A 20 1.78 -8.81 9.04
CA ALA A 20 1.52 -9.03 10.47
C ALA A 20 0.45 -10.13 10.70
N GLY A 21 0.92 -11.32 11.12
CA GLY A 21 0.12 -12.54 11.26
C GLY A 21 0.28 -13.51 10.08
N SER A 22 1.30 -14.39 10.13
CA SER A 22 1.42 -15.71 9.48
C SER A 22 0.71 -15.94 8.13
N GLY A 23 0.68 -14.94 7.26
CA GLY A 23 -0.08 -14.97 6.03
C GLY A 23 0.80 -14.83 4.80
N TRP A 24 0.31 -15.30 3.66
CA TRP A 24 0.98 -15.15 2.38
C TRP A 24 0.32 -14.02 1.57
N LEU A 25 1.13 -13.28 0.81
CA LEU A 25 0.71 -12.21 -0.08
C LEU A 25 1.34 -12.44 -1.46
N MET A 26 0.57 -12.26 -2.51
CA MET A 26 1.01 -12.34 -3.90
C MET A 26 0.52 -11.11 -4.63
N LEU A 27 1.40 -10.45 -5.37
CA LEU A 27 1.06 -9.23 -6.09
C LEU A 27 1.25 -9.43 -7.59
N SER A 28 0.42 -8.75 -8.39
CA SER A 28 0.49 -8.82 -9.85
C SER A 28 1.86 -8.40 -10.36
N GLY A 29 2.49 -9.24 -11.18
CA GLY A 29 3.81 -8.97 -11.76
C GLY A 29 4.98 -9.20 -10.81
N GLN A 30 4.77 -10.03 -9.77
CA GLN A 30 5.82 -10.46 -8.84
C GLN A 30 5.90 -11.98 -8.73
N SER A 31 6.98 -12.46 -8.12
CA SER A 31 7.20 -13.89 -7.92
C SER A 31 6.20 -14.45 -6.91
N ALA A 32 5.55 -15.55 -7.26
CA ALA A 32 4.65 -16.27 -6.36
C ALA A 32 5.42 -16.97 -5.22
N PRO A 33 4.83 -17.16 -4.02
CA PRO A 33 5.37 -18.04 -2.99
C PRO A 33 5.55 -19.45 -3.54
N ALA A 34 6.55 -20.16 -2.99
CA ALA A 34 7.05 -21.43 -3.54
C ALA A 34 5.99 -22.55 -3.68
N ARG A 35 4.90 -22.51 -2.90
CA ARG A 35 3.77 -23.44 -3.06
C ARG A 35 2.51 -22.91 -2.38
N LEU A 36 1.42 -22.80 -3.12
CA LEU A 36 0.06 -22.69 -2.57
C LEU A 36 -0.56 -24.09 -2.42
N PRO A 37 -1.51 -24.29 -1.50
CA PRO A 37 -2.35 -25.48 -1.49
C PRO A 37 -3.06 -25.68 -2.84
N ASP A 38 -3.33 -26.94 -3.21
CA ASP A 38 -4.02 -27.26 -4.47
C ASP A 38 -5.35 -26.50 -4.61
N ARG A 39 -6.10 -26.39 -3.51
CA ARG A 39 -7.29 -25.56 -3.39
C ARG A 39 -7.25 -24.74 -2.10
N LEU A 40 -7.61 -23.47 -2.24
CA LEU A 40 -7.76 -22.51 -1.14
C LEU A 40 -9.24 -22.37 -0.81
N ASP A 41 -9.65 -22.86 0.35
CA ASP A 41 -11.01 -22.74 0.91
C ASP A 41 -11.29 -21.37 1.55
N ARG A 42 -10.23 -20.59 1.76
CA ARG A 42 -10.27 -19.19 2.16
C ARG A 42 -9.26 -18.33 1.39
N GLY A 43 -9.58 -17.06 1.22
CA GLY A 43 -8.66 -16.09 0.64
C GLY A 43 -9.34 -14.80 0.22
N ARG A 44 -8.53 -13.86 -0.25
CA ARG A 44 -8.96 -12.58 -0.79
C ARG A 44 -8.17 -12.26 -2.05
N LEU A 45 -8.89 -11.94 -3.12
CA LEU A 45 -8.35 -11.30 -4.32
C LEU A 45 -8.72 -9.82 -4.27
N SER A 46 -7.71 -8.97 -4.11
CA SER A 46 -7.84 -7.51 -4.10
C SER A 46 -7.43 -6.95 -5.45
N ILE A 47 -8.19 -5.99 -5.97
CA ILE A 47 -7.91 -5.30 -7.24
C ILE A 47 -8.04 -3.81 -6.98
N GLU A 48 -6.99 -3.04 -7.23
CA GLU A 48 -7.08 -1.58 -7.19
C GLU A 48 -7.41 -1.03 -8.58
N LEU A 49 -8.38 -0.12 -8.59
CA LEU A 49 -8.99 0.42 -9.78
C LEU A 49 -8.86 1.96 -9.81
N SER A 50 -8.46 2.51 -10.95
CA SER A 50 -8.45 3.96 -11.19
C SER A 50 -9.81 4.43 -11.68
N TRP A 51 -10.39 5.40 -10.98
CA TRP A 51 -11.66 6.04 -11.36
C TRP A 51 -11.41 7.29 -12.23
N PRO A 52 -12.24 7.58 -13.25
CA PRO A 52 -13.42 6.81 -13.70
C PRO A 52 -13.06 5.53 -14.47
N LEU A 53 -13.93 4.52 -14.36
CA LEU A 53 -13.76 3.24 -15.08
C LEU A 53 -14.25 3.33 -16.52
N PRO A 54 -13.52 2.76 -17.50
CA PRO A 54 -13.99 2.64 -18.87
C PRO A 54 -15.15 1.63 -18.97
N GLN A 55 -15.99 1.77 -20.00
CA GLN A 55 -17.03 0.77 -20.31
C GLN A 55 -16.42 -0.37 -21.14
N ASP A 56 -15.78 -1.33 -20.48
CA ASP A 56 -15.17 -2.47 -21.16
C ASP A 56 -14.84 -3.62 -20.18
N VAL A 57 -14.20 -4.66 -20.70
CA VAL A 57 -13.47 -5.67 -19.94
C VAL A 57 -12.20 -5.03 -19.35
N LEU A 58 -12.15 -4.95 -18.02
CA LEU A 58 -11.05 -4.34 -17.27
C LEU A 58 -9.89 -5.32 -17.07
N LEU A 59 -10.20 -6.59 -16.79
CA LEU A 59 -9.22 -7.66 -16.63
C LEU A 59 -9.80 -8.93 -17.24
N ASP A 60 -9.02 -9.63 -18.06
CA ASP A 60 -9.36 -10.94 -18.59
C ASP A 60 -8.14 -11.85 -18.50
N TRP A 61 -8.34 -13.01 -17.87
CA TRP A 61 -7.30 -13.99 -17.60
C TRP A 61 -7.81 -15.39 -17.85
N GLN A 62 -6.96 -16.24 -18.44
CA GLN A 62 -7.29 -17.62 -18.74
C GLN A 62 -6.06 -18.53 -18.57
N ALA A 63 -6.25 -19.64 -17.86
CA ALA A 63 -5.28 -20.74 -17.82
C ALA A 63 -6.03 -22.07 -17.83
N GLY A 64 -5.76 -22.94 -18.80
CA GLY A 64 -6.49 -24.21 -18.96
C GLY A 64 -8.01 -24.00 -19.01
N GLU A 65 -8.73 -24.65 -18.09
CA GLU A 65 -10.19 -24.54 -17.93
C GLU A 65 -10.63 -23.39 -17.02
N GLN A 66 -9.68 -22.65 -16.43
CA GLN A 66 -9.96 -21.53 -15.55
C GLN A 66 -10.03 -20.21 -16.33
N THR A 67 -11.01 -19.38 -15.98
CA THR A 67 -11.18 -18.02 -16.53
C THR A 67 -11.55 -17.06 -15.41
N LEU A 68 -10.92 -15.88 -15.38
CA LEU A 68 -11.32 -14.75 -14.53
C LEU A 68 -11.54 -13.54 -15.44
N SER A 69 -12.72 -12.94 -15.38
CA SER A 69 -13.03 -11.72 -16.11
C SER A 69 -13.67 -10.68 -15.20
N LEU A 70 -13.18 -9.44 -15.28
CA LEU A 70 -13.73 -8.26 -14.62
C LEU A 70 -14.23 -7.30 -15.70
N PHE A 71 -15.48 -6.88 -15.58
CA PHE A 71 -16.15 -6.00 -16.54
C PHE A 71 -16.84 -4.85 -15.84
N HIS A 72 -16.83 -3.68 -16.46
CA HIS A 72 -17.59 -2.52 -16.02
C HIS A 72 -18.48 -1.98 -17.14
N HIS A 73 -19.72 -1.62 -16.78
CA HIS A 73 -20.59 -0.82 -17.64
C HIS A 73 -21.40 0.17 -16.81
N PRO A 74 -21.45 1.46 -17.19
CA PRO A 74 -22.01 2.53 -16.35
C PRO A 74 -23.44 2.29 -15.84
N ARG A 75 -24.30 1.64 -16.64
CA ARG A 75 -25.70 1.35 -16.26
C ARG A 75 -25.91 0.06 -15.49
N THR A 76 -25.00 -0.92 -15.60
CA THR A 76 -25.17 -2.23 -14.97
C THR A 76 -24.27 -2.39 -13.75
N GLY A 77 -23.18 -1.63 -13.69
CA GLY A 77 -22.20 -1.62 -12.61
C GLY A 77 -20.98 -2.46 -12.97
N LEU A 78 -20.41 -3.12 -11.96
CA LEU A 78 -19.19 -3.89 -12.08
C LEU A 78 -19.48 -5.37 -11.84
N ALA A 79 -18.99 -6.24 -12.70
CA ALA A 79 -19.19 -7.68 -12.60
C ALA A 79 -17.85 -8.43 -12.62
N LEU A 80 -17.70 -9.36 -11.69
CA LEU A 80 -16.59 -10.31 -11.63
C LEU A 80 -17.14 -11.71 -11.94
N LEU A 81 -16.50 -12.37 -12.88
CA LEU A 81 -16.77 -13.75 -13.28
C LEU A 81 -15.53 -14.58 -13.02
N TRP A 82 -15.71 -15.67 -12.28
CA TRP A 82 -14.78 -16.78 -12.22
C TRP A 82 -15.43 -18.01 -12.84
N ARG A 83 -14.72 -18.75 -13.68
CA ARG A 83 -15.16 -20.01 -14.26
C ARG A 83 -14.07 -21.08 -14.14
N GLU A 84 -14.46 -22.30 -13.84
CA GLU A 84 -13.63 -23.50 -13.79
C GLU A 84 -14.43 -24.65 -14.38
N GLY A 85 -14.17 -25.00 -15.65
CA GLY A 85 -15.00 -25.93 -16.40
C GLY A 85 -16.47 -25.46 -16.48
N GLU A 86 -17.39 -26.30 -16.02
CA GLU A 86 -18.84 -26.01 -15.95
C GLU A 86 -19.24 -25.18 -14.71
N CYS A 87 -18.34 -25.02 -13.73
CA CYS A 87 -18.61 -24.24 -12.53
C CYS A 87 -18.33 -22.76 -12.77
N ALA A 88 -19.31 -21.90 -12.49
CA ALA A 88 -19.16 -20.45 -12.62
C ALA A 88 -19.63 -19.70 -11.36
N LEU A 89 -18.80 -18.79 -10.88
CA LEU A 89 -19.13 -17.80 -9.86
C LEU A 89 -19.27 -16.44 -10.53
N ARG A 90 -20.45 -15.83 -10.42
CA ARG A 90 -20.70 -14.48 -10.93
C ARG A 90 -21.17 -13.57 -9.81
N LEU A 91 -20.43 -12.49 -9.59
CA LEU A 91 -20.73 -11.45 -8.61
C LEU A 91 -20.89 -10.12 -9.35
N ARG A 92 -21.90 -9.33 -8.96
CA ARG A 92 -22.18 -8.05 -9.60
C ARG A 92 -22.51 -6.99 -8.55
N LEU A 93 -21.75 -5.90 -8.58
CA LEU A 93 -22.09 -4.67 -7.89
C LEU A 93 -22.97 -3.83 -8.82
N ALA A 94 -24.23 -3.62 -8.43
CA ALA A 94 -25.17 -2.86 -9.25
C ALA A 94 -24.79 -1.36 -9.27
N ALA A 95 -24.95 -0.74 -10.44
CA ALA A 95 -24.88 0.72 -10.56
C ALA A 95 -26.05 1.39 -9.79
N PRO A 96 -25.90 2.66 -9.36
CA PRO A 96 -24.70 3.50 -9.49
C PRO A 96 -23.58 3.10 -8.51
N LEU A 97 -22.32 3.34 -8.90
CA LEU A 97 -21.15 3.18 -8.05
C LEU A 97 -20.54 4.57 -7.76
N PRO A 98 -21.00 5.28 -6.71
CA PRO A 98 -20.65 6.67 -6.44
C PRO A 98 -19.24 6.81 -5.83
N CYS A 99 -18.21 6.46 -6.59
CA CYS A 99 -16.82 6.69 -6.18
C CYS A 99 -16.44 8.15 -6.45
N THR A 100 -16.04 8.86 -5.39
CA THR A 100 -15.56 10.26 -5.47
C THR A 100 -14.04 10.36 -5.51
N THR A 101 -13.34 9.28 -5.17
CA THR A 101 -11.87 9.22 -5.14
C THR A 101 -11.32 8.71 -6.48
N ARG A 102 -10.04 9.01 -6.76
CA ARG A 102 -9.34 8.52 -7.97
C ARG A 102 -9.01 7.03 -7.94
N ALA A 103 -9.03 6.40 -6.78
CA ALA A 103 -8.70 5.00 -6.61
C ALA A 103 -9.74 4.29 -5.74
N ALA A 104 -10.17 3.11 -6.16
CA ALA A 104 -11.09 2.27 -5.40
C ALA A 104 -10.54 0.83 -5.34
N ARG A 105 -10.79 0.13 -4.24
CA ARG A 105 -10.38 -1.26 -4.05
C ARG A 105 -11.58 -2.19 -4.18
N LEU A 106 -11.48 -3.14 -5.09
CA LEU A 106 -12.41 -4.24 -5.25
C LEU A 106 -11.84 -5.51 -4.59
N ASP A 107 -12.52 -6.01 -3.58
CA ASP A 107 -12.13 -7.23 -2.85
C ASP A 107 -13.13 -8.34 -3.10
N LEU A 108 -12.67 -9.43 -3.72
CA LEU A 108 -13.35 -10.72 -3.72
C LEU A 108 -12.82 -11.54 -2.54
N SER A 109 -13.68 -11.86 -1.58
CA SER A 109 -13.33 -12.70 -0.43
C SER A 109 -14.11 -14.00 -0.43
N TRP A 110 -13.47 -15.09 -0.02
CA TRP A 110 -14.13 -16.36 0.26
C TRP A 110 -13.61 -16.98 1.55
N GLU A 111 -14.52 -17.62 2.27
CA GLU A 111 -14.19 -18.38 3.47
C GLU A 111 -15.28 -19.43 3.69
N ALA A 112 -14.90 -20.71 3.74
CA ALA A 112 -15.80 -21.83 4.02
C ALA A 112 -17.10 -21.80 3.17
N GLY A 113 -16.99 -21.48 1.88
CA GLY A 113 -18.11 -21.40 0.95
C GLY A 113 -18.95 -20.11 1.04
N ALA A 114 -18.64 -19.19 1.95
CA ALA A 114 -19.19 -17.85 1.95
C ALA A 114 -18.37 -16.94 1.04
N TRP A 115 -19.03 -16.28 0.09
CA TRP A 115 -18.38 -15.40 -0.89
C TRP A 115 -18.91 -13.98 -0.80
N SER A 116 -18.02 -13.00 -0.97
CA SER A 116 -18.44 -11.60 -1.11
C SER A 116 -17.54 -10.83 -2.06
N LEU A 117 -18.15 -9.90 -2.80
CA LEU A 117 -17.46 -8.88 -3.58
C LEU A 117 -17.74 -7.53 -2.93
N ARG A 118 -16.72 -6.79 -2.53
CA ARG A 118 -16.84 -5.48 -1.88
C ARG A 118 -16.06 -4.45 -2.67
N LEU A 119 -16.62 -3.26 -2.87
CA LEU A 119 -15.93 -2.10 -3.42
C LEU A 119 -15.81 -1.05 -2.33
N GLU A 120 -14.59 -0.55 -2.12
CA GLU A 120 -14.25 0.50 -1.16
C GLU A 120 -13.58 1.67 -1.88
N ASP A 121 -13.78 2.89 -1.37
CA ASP A 121 -12.98 4.05 -1.81
C ASP A 121 -11.58 4.06 -1.17
N ALA A 122 -10.75 5.03 -1.57
CA ALA A 122 -9.40 5.20 -1.02
C ALA A 122 -9.35 5.46 0.51
N ALA A 123 -10.47 5.87 1.13
CA ALA A 123 -10.60 6.08 2.57
C ALA A 123 -11.12 4.83 3.31
N GLY A 124 -11.38 3.73 2.58
CA GLY A 124 -11.89 2.47 3.13
C GLY A 124 -13.40 2.46 3.39
N ARG A 125 -14.15 3.46 2.91
CA ARG A 125 -15.62 3.43 2.99
C ARG A 125 -16.17 2.48 1.94
N GLU A 126 -17.12 1.65 2.36
CA GLU A 126 -17.82 0.75 1.45
C GLU A 126 -18.73 1.52 0.50
N ILE A 127 -18.49 1.36 -0.80
CA ILE A 127 -19.33 1.89 -1.87
C ILE A 127 -20.44 0.89 -2.21
N ALA A 128 -20.10 -0.39 -2.34
CA ALA A 128 -21.05 -1.43 -2.71
C ALA A 128 -20.57 -2.81 -2.25
N ARG A 129 -21.53 -3.74 -2.11
CA ARG A 129 -21.27 -5.15 -1.81
C ARG A 129 -22.24 -6.07 -2.53
N ALA A 130 -21.73 -7.23 -2.96
CA ALA A 130 -22.52 -8.31 -3.50
C ALA A 130 -22.13 -9.65 -2.87
N ARG A 131 -23.08 -10.57 -2.87
CA ARG A 131 -22.92 -11.98 -2.53
C ARG A 131 -23.47 -12.80 -3.69
N PRO A 132 -23.00 -14.04 -3.92
CA PRO A 132 -23.54 -14.84 -5.01
C PRO A 132 -25.03 -15.11 -4.77
N PRO A 133 -25.84 -15.24 -5.83
CA PRO A 133 -27.22 -15.69 -5.70
C PRO A 133 -27.27 -17.11 -5.10
N ARG A 134 -28.44 -17.53 -4.60
CA ARG A 134 -28.63 -18.89 -4.07
C ARG A 134 -28.16 -19.92 -5.12
N GLY A 135 -27.18 -20.73 -4.75
CA GLY A 135 -26.51 -21.73 -5.58
C GLY A 135 -25.37 -22.39 -4.77
N GLN A 136 -24.66 -23.34 -5.38
CA GLN A 136 -23.42 -23.89 -4.82
C GLN A 136 -22.22 -23.14 -5.44
N PRO A 137 -21.69 -22.10 -4.77
CA PRO A 137 -20.45 -21.50 -5.24
C PRO A 137 -19.30 -22.51 -5.12
N PRO A 138 -18.16 -22.30 -5.82
CA PRO A 138 -17.04 -23.22 -5.68
C PRO A 138 -16.59 -23.28 -4.22
N ALA A 139 -16.17 -24.47 -3.77
CA ALA A 139 -15.69 -24.69 -2.40
C ALA A 139 -14.38 -23.95 -2.08
N GLY A 140 -13.74 -23.38 -3.09
CA GLY A 140 -12.48 -22.67 -3.03
C GLY A 140 -11.95 -22.42 -4.44
N LEU A 141 -10.76 -21.83 -4.55
CA LEU A 141 -10.10 -21.58 -5.83
C LEU A 141 -8.82 -22.42 -5.95
N PRO A 142 -8.46 -22.93 -7.15
CA PRO A 142 -7.22 -23.66 -7.34
C PRO A 142 -6.00 -22.76 -7.09
N GLY A 143 -5.09 -23.17 -6.21
CA GLY A 143 -3.90 -22.37 -5.87
C GLY A 143 -2.99 -22.12 -7.07
N ALA A 144 -2.81 -23.13 -7.93
CA ALA A 144 -2.03 -23.00 -9.17
C ALA A 144 -2.60 -21.95 -10.13
N ALA A 145 -3.92 -21.86 -10.24
CA ALA A 145 -4.62 -20.89 -11.09
C ALA A 145 -4.40 -19.46 -10.57
N LEU A 146 -4.54 -19.25 -9.26
CA LEU A 146 -4.29 -17.94 -8.65
C LEU A 146 -2.81 -17.54 -8.72
N ALA A 147 -1.90 -18.50 -8.57
CA ALA A 147 -0.47 -18.25 -8.75
C ALA A 147 -0.12 -17.85 -10.19
N ALA A 148 -0.75 -18.49 -11.19
CA ALA A 148 -0.62 -18.09 -12.59
C ALA A 148 -1.17 -16.67 -12.82
N LEU A 149 -2.35 -16.35 -12.28
CA LEU A 149 -2.94 -15.01 -12.35
C LEU A 149 -1.98 -13.94 -11.79
N CYS A 150 -1.43 -14.11 -10.59
CA CYS A 150 -0.52 -13.12 -9.98
C CYS A 150 0.81 -13.00 -10.72
N ARG A 151 1.35 -14.10 -11.28
CA ARG A 151 2.54 -14.04 -12.15
C ARG A 151 2.26 -13.36 -13.49
N GLY A 152 1.00 -13.24 -13.86
CA GLY A 152 0.55 -12.65 -15.13
C GLY A 152 0.49 -13.66 -16.28
N ASP A 153 0.71 -14.94 -16.01
CA ASP A 153 0.62 -16.01 -16.98
C ASP A 153 -0.83 -16.14 -17.45
N GLY A 154 -1.10 -15.95 -18.74
CA GLY A 154 -2.46 -16.11 -19.29
C GLY A 154 -3.36 -14.87 -19.17
N ILE A 155 -2.82 -13.70 -18.79
CA ILE A 155 -3.54 -12.42 -18.95
C ILE A 155 -3.77 -12.18 -20.44
N ARG A 156 -5.04 -12.11 -20.85
CA ARG A 156 -5.47 -11.78 -22.22
C ARG A 156 -5.70 -10.29 -22.38
N ARG A 157 -6.19 -9.63 -21.33
CA ARG A 157 -6.42 -8.19 -21.29
C ARG A 157 -6.21 -7.64 -19.89
N ARG A 158 -5.59 -6.47 -19.79
CA ARG A 158 -5.55 -5.66 -18.57
C ARG A 158 -5.64 -4.20 -18.99
N ASP A 159 -6.78 -3.58 -18.68
CA ASP A 159 -6.98 -2.15 -18.88
C ASP A 159 -6.09 -1.34 -17.93
N LEU A 160 -5.73 -0.11 -18.34
CA LEU A 160 -4.93 0.80 -17.51
C LEU A 160 -5.66 1.21 -16.22
N SER A 161 -6.99 1.09 -16.19
CA SER A 161 -7.76 1.30 -14.97
C SER A 161 -7.49 0.24 -13.91
N VAL A 162 -6.91 -0.93 -14.25
CA VAL A 162 -6.51 -1.96 -13.28
C VAL A 162 -5.07 -1.70 -12.82
N LEU A 163 -4.94 -0.92 -11.75
CA LEU A 163 -3.66 -0.42 -11.24
C LEU A 163 -2.77 -1.55 -10.71
N TRP A 164 -3.36 -2.48 -9.95
CA TRP A 164 -2.75 -3.76 -9.58
C TRP A 164 -3.83 -4.70 -9.05
N PHE A 165 -3.44 -5.96 -8.86
CA PHE A 165 -4.23 -6.92 -8.11
C PHE A 165 -3.32 -7.85 -7.32
N GLY A 166 -3.86 -8.46 -6.28
CA GLY A 166 -3.09 -9.33 -5.41
C GLY A 166 -3.97 -10.29 -4.64
N LEU A 167 -3.35 -11.34 -4.16
CA LEU A 167 -3.97 -12.44 -3.45
C LEU A 167 -3.38 -12.50 -2.04
N SER A 168 -4.24 -12.60 -1.04
CA SER A 168 -3.84 -12.76 0.36
C SER A 168 -4.74 -13.77 1.08
N ASP A 169 -4.26 -14.34 2.17
CA ASP A 169 -5.05 -15.17 3.07
C ASP A 169 -5.79 -14.37 4.16
N GLY A 170 -5.62 -13.05 4.17
CA GLY A 170 -6.26 -12.13 5.09
C GLY A 170 -6.66 -10.80 4.46
N VAL A 171 -7.14 -9.88 5.30
CA VAL A 171 -7.45 -8.50 4.90
C VAL A 171 -6.13 -7.76 4.70
N LEU A 172 -5.96 -7.10 3.55
CA LEU A 172 -4.82 -6.22 3.36
C LEU A 172 -4.87 -5.06 4.35
N PRO A 173 -3.74 -4.65 4.94
CA PRO A 173 -3.72 -3.53 5.86
C PRO A 173 -4.28 -2.28 5.18
N ALA A 174 -5.04 -1.49 5.95
CA ALA A 174 -5.53 -0.20 5.47
C ALA A 174 -4.35 0.73 5.14
N ARG A 175 -4.60 1.70 4.26
CA ARG A 175 -3.64 2.78 4.00
C ARG A 175 -3.32 3.51 5.31
N SER A 176 -2.05 3.81 5.52
CA SER A 176 -1.61 4.54 6.71
C SER A 176 -0.27 5.23 6.45
N PRO A 177 0.00 6.38 7.08
CA PRO A 177 1.34 6.98 7.11
C PRO A 177 2.33 6.02 7.80
N TRP A 178 3.50 5.85 7.20
CA TRP A 178 4.60 5.08 7.79
C TRP A 178 5.94 5.51 7.21
N ILE A 179 7.00 5.17 7.93
CA ILE A 179 8.39 5.40 7.53
C ILE A 179 9.17 4.08 7.51
N GLY A 180 10.22 4.05 6.69
CA GLY A 180 11.13 2.92 6.58
C GLY A 180 11.97 2.72 7.84
N ARG A 181 12.30 1.47 8.14
CA ARG A 181 13.10 1.12 9.35
C ARG A 181 14.49 1.75 9.39
N ALA A 182 15.05 2.06 8.22
CA ALA A 182 16.36 2.69 8.09
C ALA A 182 16.31 4.22 8.17
N THR A 183 15.12 4.84 8.23
CA THR A 183 14.97 6.29 8.29
C THR A 183 15.72 6.83 9.52
N PRO A 184 16.75 7.66 9.36
CA PRO A 184 17.44 8.30 10.48
C PRO A 184 16.51 9.32 11.15
N ILE A 185 16.24 9.15 12.43
CA ILE A 185 15.46 10.10 13.26
C ILE A 185 16.43 10.84 14.16
N ASP A 186 16.32 12.17 14.17
CA ASP A 186 17.20 13.00 14.98
C ASP A 186 16.79 12.89 16.45
N THR A 187 17.76 12.53 17.29
CA THR A 187 17.59 12.43 18.75
C THR A 187 18.60 13.34 19.46
N PRO A 188 18.40 13.68 20.74
CA PRO A 188 19.37 14.45 21.52
C PRO A 188 20.78 13.82 21.58
N ALA A 189 20.88 12.50 21.41
CA ALA A 189 22.15 11.77 21.42
C ALA A 189 22.75 11.58 20.00
N GLY A 190 22.10 12.14 18.97
CA GLY A 190 22.44 11.97 17.56
C GLY A 190 21.41 11.14 16.79
N PRO A 191 21.56 11.01 15.46
CA PRO A 191 20.58 10.30 14.64
C PRO A 191 20.53 8.79 14.96
N VAL A 192 19.32 8.26 15.13
CA VAL A 192 19.05 6.84 15.39
C VAL A 192 18.12 6.31 14.30
N ALA A 193 18.39 5.11 13.76
CA ALA A 193 17.50 4.50 12.79
C ALA A 193 16.11 4.26 13.42
N ALA A 194 15.05 4.63 12.71
CA ALA A 194 13.67 4.53 13.19
C ALA A 194 13.31 3.13 13.69
N GLY A 195 13.86 2.08 13.06
CA GLY A 195 13.65 0.69 13.44
C GLY A 195 14.34 0.24 14.73
N ALA A 196 15.20 1.07 15.32
CA ALA A 196 15.89 0.82 16.58
C ALA A 196 15.31 1.63 17.76
N LEU A 197 14.41 2.59 17.49
CA LEU A 197 13.74 3.38 18.51
C LEU A 197 12.77 2.53 19.33
N GLN A 198 12.63 2.89 20.60
CA GLN A 198 11.72 2.26 21.55
C GLN A 198 10.77 3.29 22.16
N THR A 199 9.65 2.80 22.69
CA THR A 199 8.76 3.63 23.50
C THR A 199 9.53 4.25 24.67
N GLY A 200 9.39 5.55 24.85
CA GLY A 200 10.08 6.33 25.89
C GLY A 200 11.33 7.05 25.40
N ASP A 201 11.87 6.71 24.22
CA ASP A 201 13.01 7.40 23.63
C ASP A 201 12.67 8.86 23.31
N TRP A 202 13.68 9.73 23.42
CA TRP A 202 13.57 11.13 23.04
C TRP A 202 13.90 11.31 21.56
N ILE A 203 13.05 12.02 20.85
CA ILE A 203 13.27 12.43 19.46
C ILE A 203 13.10 13.94 19.34
N PHE A 204 13.76 14.57 18.38
CA PHE A 204 13.52 15.97 18.05
C PHE A 204 12.28 16.11 17.20
N THR A 205 11.42 17.04 17.59
CA THR A 205 10.37 17.58 16.72
C THR A 205 10.58 19.06 16.51
N ARG A 206 10.15 19.55 15.35
CA ARG A 206 10.32 20.94 14.96
C ARG A 206 9.42 21.89 15.75
N ASP A 207 8.21 21.45 16.05
CA ASP A 207 7.14 22.26 16.63
C ASP A 207 7.11 22.23 18.16
N ALA A 208 7.63 21.18 18.79
CA ALA A 208 7.56 20.99 20.25
C ALA A 208 8.93 20.75 20.92
N GLY A 209 10.04 20.84 20.17
CA GLY A 209 11.37 20.49 20.66
C GLY A 209 11.51 18.98 20.91
N PRO A 210 12.38 18.54 21.84
CA PRO A 210 12.45 17.13 22.19
C PRO A 210 11.15 16.60 22.79
N VAL A 211 10.62 15.50 22.25
CA VAL A 211 9.45 14.80 22.80
C VAL A 211 9.77 13.32 23.03
N ARG A 212 9.06 12.68 23.95
CA ARG A 212 9.15 11.23 24.16
C ARG A 212 8.20 10.49 23.24
N LEU A 213 8.70 9.41 22.62
CA LEU A 213 7.86 8.45 21.91
C LEU A 213 6.90 7.77 22.89
N ARG A 214 5.60 7.79 22.57
CA ARG A 214 4.56 7.06 23.31
C ARG A 214 4.36 5.65 22.78
N GLY A 215 4.71 5.42 21.51
CA GLY A 215 4.62 4.12 20.88
C GLY A 215 5.43 4.01 19.61
N VAL A 216 5.91 2.80 19.34
CA VAL A 216 6.52 2.42 18.07
C VAL A 216 5.78 1.19 17.55
N ARG A 217 5.08 1.33 16.42
CA ARG A 217 4.30 0.23 15.84
C ARG A 217 4.99 -0.27 14.58
N HIS A 218 5.55 -1.48 14.64
CA HIS A 218 6.13 -2.17 13.49
C HIS A 218 5.07 -2.98 12.75
N PHE A 219 5.14 -2.97 11.42
CA PHE A 219 4.26 -3.75 10.54
C PHE A 219 4.88 -3.87 9.15
N GLU A 220 4.25 -4.66 8.28
CA GLU A 220 4.60 -4.74 6.86
C GLU A 220 3.44 -4.24 6.01
N MET A 221 3.78 -3.55 4.93
CA MET A 221 2.82 -3.02 3.97
C MET A 221 3.07 -3.60 2.59
N PRO A 222 2.03 -3.94 1.82
CA PRO A 222 2.16 -4.20 0.39
C PRO A 222 2.88 -3.03 -0.29
N SER A 223 3.61 -3.26 -1.39
CA SER A 223 4.36 -2.21 -2.09
C SER A 223 3.89 -2.03 -3.53
N ARG A 224 2.56 -1.91 -3.73
CA ARG A 224 1.91 -1.74 -5.04
C ARG A 224 0.76 -0.74 -5.00
N GLY A 225 0.53 -0.07 -6.13
CA GLY A 225 -0.54 0.92 -6.29
C GLY A 225 -0.51 2.00 -5.21
N SER A 226 -1.64 2.27 -4.56
CA SER A 226 -1.71 3.23 -3.45
C SER A 226 -0.91 2.86 -2.21
N HIS A 227 -0.47 1.59 -2.10
CA HIS A 227 0.47 1.15 -1.07
C HIS A 227 1.93 1.19 -1.52
N ALA A 228 2.22 1.60 -2.77
CA ALA A 228 3.60 1.78 -3.21
C ALA A 228 4.33 2.76 -2.29
N ALA A 229 5.54 2.37 -1.89
CA ALA A 229 6.38 3.25 -1.10
C ALA A 229 6.85 4.43 -1.95
N VAL A 230 7.22 5.52 -1.30
CA VAL A 230 7.85 6.67 -1.93
C VAL A 230 9.27 6.78 -1.42
N ILE A 231 10.22 6.82 -2.34
CA ILE A 231 11.61 7.16 -2.08
C ILE A 231 11.73 8.67 -2.20
N LEU A 232 11.99 9.35 -1.09
CA LEU A 232 12.36 10.77 -1.06
C LEU A 232 13.87 10.88 -1.17
N ARG A 233 14.37 11.38 -2.30
CA ARG A 233 15.81 11.33 -2.59
C ARG A 233 16.61 12.42 -1.89
N ALA A 234 17.84 12.08 -1.53
CA ALA A 234 18.87 13.05 -1.21
C ALA A 234 19.48 13.66 -2.50
N PRO A 235 19.92 14.93 -2.48
CA PRO A 235 19.80 15.89 -1.38
C PRO A 235 18.48 16.70 -1.42
N TRP A 236 17.46 16.26 -2.17
CA TRP A 236 16.24 17.05 -2.41
C TRP A 236 15.38 17.22 -1.16
N PHE A 237 15.07 16.10 -0.49
CA PHE A 237 14.22 16.10 0.71
C PHE A 237 15.00 15.74 1.97
N ALA A 238 16.02 14.91 1.83
CA ALA A 238 16.89 14.47 2.92
C ALA A 238 18.35 14.85 2.62
N ARG A 239 19.17 14.98 3.66
CA ARG A 239 20.52 15.55 3.52
C ARG A 239 21.56 14.53 3.08
N ARG A 240 21.52 13.31 3.64
CA ARG A 240 22.60 12.31 3.48
C ARG A 240 22.15 11.08 2.72
N ALA A 241 20.93 10.60 2.95
CA ALA A 241 20.44 9.37 2.36
C ALA A 241 18.97 9.47 1.97
N ASP A 242 18.58 8.68 0.97
CA ASP A 242 17.19 8.58 0.56
C ASP A 242 16.32 8.02 1.70
N LEU A 243 15.12 8.58 1.85
CA LEU A 243 14.14 8.11 2.82
C LEU A 243 13.08 7.27 2.13
N LEU A 244 12.65 6.18 2.76
CA LEU A 244 11.53 5.37 2.30
C LEU A 244 10.31 5.66 3.18
N VAL A 245 9.21 6.10 2.58
CA VAL A 245 7.98 6.45 3.30
C VAL A 245 6.76 5.90 2.57
N SER A 246 5.59 5.91 3.21
CA SER A 246 4.33 5.64 2.52
C SER A 246 3.90 6.81 1.65
N ALA A 247 3.08 6.57 0.62
CA ALA A 247 2.46 7.66 -0.15
C ALA A 247 1.58 8.58 0.73
N ASP A 248 1.03 8.04 1.83
CA ASP A 248 0.22 8.77 2.81
C ASP A 248 1.05 9.47 3.90
N GLN A 249 2.37 9.30 3.89
CA GLN A 249 3.24 9.97 4.85
C GLN A 249 3.26 11.46 4.53
N MET A 250 2.88 12.26 5.52
CA MET A 250 2.86 13.70 5.38
C MET A 250 4.25 14.28 5.63
N ILE A 251 4.69 15.16 4.74
CA ILE A 251 6.00 15.79 4.69
C ILE A 251 5.83 17.29 4.88
N ALA A 252 6.54 17.88 5.84
CA ALA A 252 6.53 19.32 6.03
C ALA A 252 7.63 19.99 5.20
N LEU A 253 7.25 21.01 4.42
CA LEU A 253 8.13 21.75 3.54
C LEU A 253 8.09 23.24 3.87
N ARG A 254 9.24 23.90 3.76
CA ARG A 254 9.44 25.33 4.01
C ARG A 254 10.30 25.95 2.92
N GLY A 255 10.26 27.27 2.82
CA GLY A 255 11.16 28.05 1.97
C GLY A 255 10.44 29.19 1.26
N SER A 256 11.20 30.08 0.64
CA SER A 256 10.66 31.26 -0.04
C SER A 256 9.68 30.91 -1.17
N GLU A 257 9.91 29.80 -1.88
CA GLU A 257 8.96 29.31 -2.90
C GLU A 257 7.63 28.85 -2.28
N ILE A 258 7.66 28.28 -1.07
CA ILE A 258 6.45 27.85 -0.35
C ILE A 258 5.66 29.09 0.10
N GLU A 259 6.34 30.05 0.72
CA GLU A 259 5.75 31.31 1.15
C GLU A 259 5.12 32.07 -0.02
N TYR A 260 5.83 32.15 -1.16
CA TYR A 260 5.32 32.79 -2.37
C TYR A 260 4.09 32.09 -2.96
N LEU A 261 4.09 30.75 -3.03
CA LEU A 261 3.02 30.00 -3.69
C LEU A 261 1.76 29.86 -2.83
N PHE A 262 1.92 29.75 -1.51
CA PHE A 262 0.85 29.35 -0.60
C PHE A 262 0.53 30.39 0.48
N ASP A 263 1.26 31.52 0.53
CA ASP A 263 1.14 32.52 1.59
C ASP A 263 1.28 31.87 2.99
N SER A 264 2.24 30.95 3.11
CA SER A 264 2.46 30.13 4.30
C SER A 264 3.95 29.79 4.42
N GLU A 265 4.53 29.98 5.61
CA GLU A 265 5.95 29.68 5.85
C GLU A 265 6.27 28.18 5.83
N GLU A 266 5.30 27.36 6.23
CA GLU A 266 5.37 25.90 6.23
C GLU A 266 4.06 25.31 5.72
N ILE A 267 4.18 24.30 4.86
CA ILE A 267 3.06 23.48 4.42
C ILE A 267 3.35 22.01 4.71
N VAL A 268 2.29 21.20 4.72
CA VAL A 268 2.35 19.76 4.89
C VAL A 268 1.70 19.11 3.67
N VAL A 269 2.39 18.16 3.03
CA VAL A 269 1.91 17.53 1.79
C VAL A 269 2.18 16.03 1.83
N ALA A 270 1.28 15.22 1.27
CA ALA A 270 1.46 13.79 1.20
C ALA A 270 2.64 13.45 0.26
N ALA A 271 3.48 12.49 0.66
CA ALA A 271 4.63 12.07 -0.14
C ALA A 271 4.22 11.56 -1.54
N GLY A 272 3.04 10.96 -1.66
CA GLY A 272 2.48 10.53 -2.95
C GLY A 272 2.26 11.68 -3.94
N SER A 273 1.86 12.85 -3.44
CA SER A 273 1.64 14.05 -4.25
C SER A 273 2.95 14.73 -4.67
N LEU A 274 4.09 14.30 -4.11
CA LEU A 274 5.43 14.78 -4.47
C LEU A 274 6.10 13.94 -5.56
N ILE A 275 5.51 12.81 -5.99
CA ILE A 275 6.12 11.92 -6.99
C ILE A 275 6.25 12.65 -8.33
N ASP A 276 7.50 12.90 -8.73
CA ASP A 276 7.88 13.58 -9.97
C ASP A 276 8.77 12.70 -10.87
N GLY A 277 9.13 11.49 -10.42
CA GLY A 277 10.05 10.60 -11.13
C GLY A 277 11.52 11.03 -11.06
N LYS A 278 11.86 12.04 -10.25
CA LYS A 278 13.21 12.58 -10.10
C LYS A 278 13.62 12.77 -8.64
N ALA A 279 12.95 13.66 -7.91
CA ALA A 279 13.19 13.95 -6.49
C ALA A 279 12.42 12.99 -5.57
N ALA A 280 11.21 12.59 -5.96
CA ALA A 280 10.45 11.54 -5.30
C ALA A 280 10.03 10.46 -6.29
N LEU A 281 10.27 9.20 -5.92
CA LEU A 281 10.07 8.03 -6.78
C LEU A 281 9.11 7.04 -6.13
N ALA A 282 8.13 6.54 -6.88
CA ALA A 282 7.37 5.37 -6.43
C ALA A 282 8.26 4.11 -6.46
N ASP A 283 8.36 3.40 -5.33
CA ASP A 283 9.06 2.11 -5.22
C ASP A 283 8.07 0.96 -5.19
N GLN A 284 8.11 0.15 -6.26
CA GLN A 284 7.27 -1.02 -6.46
C GLN A 284 8.11 -2.30 -6.63
N ARG A 285 9.40 -2.26 -6.28
CA ARG A 285 10.34 -3.36 -6.52
C ARG A 285 10.12 -4.55 -5.58
N ARG A 286 9.58 -4.29 -4.38
CA ARG A 286 9.35 -5.29 -3.33
C ARG A 286 7.89 -5.72 -3.31
N ASP A 287 7.61 -6.86 -2.70
CA ASP A 287 6.23 -7.32 -2.46
C ASP A 287 5.66 -6.65 -1.22
N THR A 288 6.39 -6.77 -0.12
CA THR A 288 6.13 -6.06 1.13
C THR A 288 7.31 -5.17 1.50
N THR A 289 7.01 -4.11 2.23
CA THR A 289 8.02 -3.25 2.84
C THR A 289 7.84 -3.30 4.36
N PRO A 290 8.86 -3.73 5.12
CA PRO A 290 8.84 -3.63 6.57
C PRO A 290 9.02 -2.18 6.98
N CYS A 291 8.06 -1.67 7.76
CA CYS A 291 7.95 -0.27 8.12
C CYS A 291 7.52 -0.09 9.57
N LEU A 292 7.42 1.15 10.01
CA LEU A 292 6.87 1.50 11.31
C LEU A 292 6.14 2.84 11.29
N ALA A 293 5.30 3.05 12.30
CA ALA A 293 4.72 4.33 12.63
C ALA A 293 5.18 4.75 14.04
N LEU A 294 5.52 6.03 14.18
CA LEU A 294 5.93 6.64 15.44
C LEU A 294 4.74 7.41 16.02
N ASP A 295 4.43 7.14 17.28
CA ASP A 295 3.42 7.85 18.05
C ASP A 295 4.11 8.78 19.05
N THR A 296 3.93 10.09 18.86
CA THR A 296 4.42 11.15 19.75
C THR A 296 3.32 11.68 20.67
N GLY A 297 2.10 11.14 20.58
CA GLY A 297 0.92 11.60 21.31
C GLY A 297 0.15 12.75 20.66
N GLY A 298 0.48 13.07 19.42
CA GLY A 298 -0.02 14.18 18.63
C GLY A 298 0.75 14.29 17.31
N PRO A 299 0.25 15.04 16.32
CA PRO A 299 0.84 15.13 14.97
C PRO A 299 2.06 16.05 14.94
N HIS A 300 3.09 15.74 15.73
CA HIS A 300 4.33 16.53 15.73
C HIS A 300 5.17 16.28 14.47
N LEU A 301 5.99 17.27 14.10
CA LEU A 301 6.87 17.18 12.93
C LEU A 301 8.23 16.62 13.35
N ILE A 302 8.43 15.32 13.11
CA ILE A 302 9.65 14.60 13.46
C ILE A 302 10.78 14.99 12.50
N GLU A 303 11.94 15.35 13.04
CA GLU A 303 13.14 15.63 12.24
C GLU A 303 13.82 14.32 11.83
N ALA A 304 14.00 14.14 10.52
CA ALA A 304 14.57 12.94 9.91
C ALA A 304 15.56 13.32 8.80
N ASP A 305 16.82 13.53 9.18
CA ASP A 305 17.92 13.87 8.26
C ASP A 305 17.61 15.09 7.38
N GLY A 306 17.06 16.15 7.99
CA GLY A 306 16.66 17.40 7.33
C GLY A 306 15.29 17.36 6.65
N CYS A 307 14.65 16.19 6.56
CA CYS A 307 13.25 16.07 6.19
C CYS A 307 12.37 16.15 7.44
N CYS A 308 11.23 16.82 7.38
CA CYS A 308 10.24 16.76 8.47
C CYS A 308 9.07 15.84 8.12
N LEU A 309 8.87 14.83 8.94
CA LEU A 309 7.85 13.80 8.77
C LEU A 309 6.80 13.97 9.86
N MET A 310 5.52 14.07 9.50
CA MET A 310 4.46 14.16 10.50
C MET A 310 4.27 12.81 11.21
N ALA A 311 4.29 12.83 12.54
CA ALA A 311 3.92 11.68 13.35
C ALA A 311 2.44 11.31 13.15
N THR A 312 2.10 10.04 13.37
CA THR A 312 0.68 9.64 13.38
C THR A 312 0.00 10.17 14.64
N GLY A 313 -1.15 10.80 14.49
CA GLY A 313 -1.94 11.28 15.64
C GLY A 313 -3.37 11.68 15.25
N PRO A 314 -4.29 11.74 16.23
CA PRO A 314 -5.70 12.07 16.00
C PRO A 314 -6.00 13.58 15.88
N ALA A 315 -4.99 14.44 16.08
CA ALA A 315 -5.13 15.89 16.06
C ALA A 315 -4.89 16.46 14.65
N GLU A 316 -5.30 17.71 14.46
CA GLU A 316 -5.08 18.46 13.23
C GLU A 316 -3.59 18.74 13.01
N ALA A 317 -3.17 18.77 11.74
CA ALA A 317 -1.78 18.98 11.38
C ALA A 317 -1.28 20.35 11.90
N PRO A 318 0.00 20.45 12.31
CA PRO A 318 0.56 21.69 12.88
C PRO A 318 0.77 22.80 11.84
N ALA A 319 0.58 22.51 10.56
CA ALA A 319 0.70 23.44 9.45
C ALA A 319 -0.33 23.10 8.36
N ARG A 320 -0.53 24.03 7.41
CA ARG A 320 -1.52 23.90 6.33
C ARG A 320 -1.26 22.63 5.52
N VAL A 321 -2.26 21.75 5.45
CA VAL A 321 -2.22 20.56 4.61
C VAL A 321 -2.63 20.95 3.19
N LEU A 322 -1.77 20.63 2.21
CA LEU A 322 -2.10 20.81 0.80
C LEU A 322 -2.92 19.64 0.27
N GLU A 323 -3.92 19.96 -0.53
CA GLU A 323 -4.65 18.99 -1.33
C GLU A 323 -3.84 18.56 -2.58
N ASP A 324 -4.15 17.40 -3.16
CA ASP A 324 -3.42 16.85 -4.31
C ASP A 324 -3.34 17.81 -5.51
N TYR A 325 -4.37 18.62 -5.74
CA TYR A 325 -4.39 19.57 -6.84
C TYR A 325 -3.51 20.80 -6.59
N GLU A 326 -3.32 21.19 -5.32
CA GLU A 326 -2.43 22.30 -4.92
C GLU A 326 -0.95 21.89 -5.03
N ALA A 327 -0.66 20.61 -4.76
CA ALA A 327 0.67 20.05 -4.90
C ALA A 327 1.24 20.13 -6.33
N LEU A 328 0.40 20.24 -7.36
CA LEU A 328 0.85 20.41 -8.76
C LEU A 328 1.65 21.71 -8.97
N SER A 329 1.24 22.79 -8.31
CA SER A 329 1.96 24.08 -8.35
C SER A 329 3.32 23.95 -7.67
N LEU A 330 3.38 23.20 -6.56
CA LEU A 330 4.62 22.90 -5.85
C LEU A 330 5.59 22.07 -6.70
N LEU A 331 5.12 21.00 -7.35
CA LEU A 331 5.96 20.17 -8.24
C LEU A 331 6.58 20.99 -9.38
N SER A 332 5.81 21.92 -9.95
CA SER A 332 6.28 22.81 -11.00
C SER A 332 7.37 23.79 -10.53
N ALA A 333 7.35 24.17 -9.24
CA ALA A 333 8.41 24.97 -8.63
C ALA A 333 9.63 24.12 -8.27
N LEU A 334 9.44 22.96 -7.64
CA LEU A 334 10.51 22.01 -7.31
C LEU A 334 11.31 21.59 -8.55
N ALA A 335 10.64 21.37 -9.69
CA ALA A 335 11.31 20.99 -10.95
C ALA A 335 12.30 22.05 -11.46
N ARG A 336 12.10 23.34 -11.11
CA ARG A 336 12.97 24.46 -11.49
C ARG A 336 14.17 24.61 -10.55
N MET A 337 14.09 24.06 -9.35
CA MET A 337 15.19 24.08 -8.39
C MET A 337 16.24 23.03 -8.77
N ARG A 338 17.52 23.38 -8.62
CA ARG A 338 18.63 22.42 -8.68
C ARG A 338 19.05 22.05 -7.25
N PRO A 339 19.49 20.80 -7.03
CA PRO A 339 19.91 20.33 -5.71
C PRO A 339 21.11 21.10 -5.15
#